data_AF-A0A673GW70-F1
#
_entry.id   AF-A0A673GW70-F1
#
_cell.length_a   1.000
_cell.length_b   1.000
_cell.length_c   1.000
_cell.angle_alpha   90.00
_cell.angle_beta   90.00
_cell.angle_gamma   90.00
#
_symmetry.space_group_name_H-M   'P 1'
#
loop_
_entity.id
_entity.type
_entity.pdbx_description
1 polymer ?
#
loop_
_entity_poly.entity_id
_entity_poly.type
_entity_poly.pdbx_seq_one_letter_code
_entity_poly.pdbx_strand_id
1 'polypeptide(L)'
;MFVGTVMRKIKSRTWKKHRYFRLQEDCMTIWYKSKKAANGFSTITLEVHFPAEFCFNPNQTHQNMLIKVFRITRNFPLNAVSRWICDWFKKADKNRDGRMNFKEVRDLLKMMNVDMNEHHALRLFTMADKSQSGTLEDDEFVLFYKMLTQREDVLRVFQEYSGDGQKLTLQDLKDFLREEQLHEDGVQQYALKLIERYEPSDTARMLQAMTFDGFLMYLTSPEGSIFNPSMVELYQDMTQPLCHYFISSSHNTYLLEDQIRGHSSVEGYIRALKRGCRCVEVDCWDGPNGDPIVYHGHTFTSKIFFKDVVTVLGNYAFKASQYPVILSIENHCSVEQQKVMAQHLTQILGDKLLKSPLDGKILIGLPSPEDLKGKILLKGKKIGGLEDGMNGVVDDALMGVVSDEEETAEIDDDHHRNDMFPSLPFPVALNFQTAGVEMDQNDGLFSQNGHCGYILKPAFMRNIDERFDPENPQNDGYKPLSLSIQVISGQQLPKVNIKEGSIIDPLVRVEIHGVPLDQAKQETRYIDNNGFNPAWYDTLQFTIHVPELALVRFVVEDYDKTSKNDFVGQFTLPFTCIQPGYRHIHLLSKDGTGIPPSSLFVNVRITKLT
;
A
#
# COMPACT_ATOMS: atom_id res chain seq x y z
N MET A 1 11.06 -18.69 16.45
CA MET A 1 11.70 -19.39 15.31
C MET A 1 13.23 -19.47 15.39
N PHE A 2 13.89 -18.93 16.42
CA PHE A 2 15.35 -19.01 16.56
C PHE A 2 15.90 -20.43 16.78
N VAL A 3 15.10 -21.36 17.30
CA VAL A 3 15.48 -22.77 17.50
C VAL A 3 15.38 -23.59 16.21
N GLY A 4 14.76 -23.04 15.15
CA GLY A 4 14.51 -23.68 13.86
C GLY A 4 13.59 -24.92 13.89
N THR A 5 13.10 -25.34 12.73
CA THR A 5 12.23 -26.53 12.59
C THR A 5 12.35 -27.15 11.19
N VAL A 6 12.08 -28.45 11.08
CA VAL A 6 12.04 -29.13 9.79
C VAL A 6 10.69 -28.94 9.14
N MET A 7 10.67 -28.34 7.94
CA MET A 7 9.47 -28.19 7.11
C MET A 7 9.68 -28.83 5.74
N ARG A 8 8.57 -29.20 5.08
CA ARG A 8 8.60 -29.75 3.73
C ARG A 8 8.46 -28.63 2.71
N LYS A 9 9.53 -28.34 1.97
CA LYS A 9 9.51 -27.39 0.84
C LYS A 9 8.93 -28.07 -0.39
N ILE A 10 7.93 -27.45 -1.02
CA ILE A 10 7.25 -27.96 -2.21
C ILE A 10 7.47 -26.96 -3.35
N LYS A 11 8.11 -27.41 -4.43
CA LYS A 11 8.30 -26.59 -5.66
C LYS A 11 7.39 -27.02 -6.80
N SER A 12 6.95 -28.27 -6.80
CA SER A 12 6.02 -28.82 -7.79
C SER A 12 5.34 -30.07 -7.21
N ARG A 13 4.38 -30.65 -7.95
CA ARG A 13 3.74 -31.92 -7.55
C ARG A 13 4.75 -33.05 -7.31
N THR A 14 5.83 -33.07 -8.09
CA THR A 14 6.89 -34.10 -8.04
C THR A 14 8.08 -33.69 -7.17
N TRP A 15 8.33 -32.39 -6.96
CA TRP A 15 9.45 -31.91 -6.14
C TRP A 15 9.00 -31.50 -4.74
N LYS A 16 9.30 -32.36 -3.76
CA LYS A 16 9.04 -32.12 -2.34
C LYS A 16 10.24 -32.55 -1.51
N LYS A 17 10.83 -31.67 -0.70
CA LYS A 17 11.99 -32.01 0.15
C LYS A 17 11.85 -31.47 1.57
N HIS A 18 12.19 -32.30 2.56
CA HIS A 18 12.37 -31.85 3.93
C HIS A 18 13.63 -30.99 4.04
N ARG A 19 13.47 -29.85 4.70
CA ARG A 19 14.48 -28.82 4.87
C ARG A 19 14.33 -28.26 6.27
N TYR A 20 15.44 -28.00 6.93
CA TYR A 20 15.44 -27.31 8.21
C TYR A 20 15.48 -25.81 7.95
N PHE A 21 14.54 -25.10 8.55
CA PHE A 21 14.35 -23.65 8.44
C PHE A 21 14.55 -23.01 9.80
N ARG A 22 15.17 -21.83 9.83
CA ARG A 22 15.40 -21.06 11.05
C ARG A 22 15.22 -19.58 10.73
N LEU A 23 14.43 -18.88 11.54
CA LEU A 23 14.39 -17.41 11.47
C LEU A 23 15.69 -16.88 12.07
N GLN A 24 16.34 -16.00 11.34
CA GLN A 24 17.52 -15.31 11.79
C GLN A 24 17.14 -14.23 12.81
N GLU A 25 18.12 -13.81 13.59
CA GLU A 25 17.96 -12.82 14.66
C GLU A 25 17.52 -11.44 14.18
N ASP A 26 17.57 -11.19 12.87
CA ASP A 26 17.01 -10.00 12.24
C ASP A 26 15.48 -9.99 12.21
N CYS A 27 14.83 -11.12 12.56
CA CYS A 27 13.38 -11.33 12.46
C CYS A 27 12.79 -11.15 11.05
N MET A 28 13.65 -10.97 10.05
CA MET A 28 13.30 -10.69 8.66
C MET A 28 13.77 -11.82 7.75
N THR A 29 14.80 -12.60 8.10
CA THR A 29 15.36 -13.58 7.18
C THR A 29 15.12 -15.01 7.66
N ILE A 30 14.49 -15.83 6.84
CA ILE A 30 14.42 -17.28 7.05
C ILE A 30 15.57 -17.93 6.31
N TRP A 31 16.49 -18.48 7.09
CA TRP A 31 17.57 -19.34 6.62
C TRP A 31 17.07 -20.77 6.44
N TYR A 32 17.51 -21.45 5.37
CA TYR A 32 17.28 -22.89 5.21
C TYR A 32 18.47 -23.63 4.59
N LYS A 33 18.72 -24.85 5.08
CA LYS A 33 19.84 -25.68 4.62
C LYS A 33 19.62 -26.16 3.19
N SER A 34 20.52 -25.84 2.26
CA SER A 34 20.39 -26.17 0.84
C SER A 34 21.71 -26.65 0.26
N LYS A 35 21.77 -27.93 -0.16
CA LYS A 35 22.96 -28.52 -0.80
C LYS A 35 23.32 -27.91 -2.16
N LYS A 36 22.45 -27.07 -2.75
CA LYS A 36 22.67 -26.42 -4.06
C LYS A 36 23.18 -24.98 -3.94
N ALA A 37 23.25 -24.42 -2.74
CA ALA A 37 23.75 -23.07 -2.55
C ALA A 37 25.25 -23.09 -2.30
N ALA A 38 25.97 -22.10 -2.84
CA ALA A 38 27.43 -21.98 -2.71
C ALA A 38 27.90 -22.04 -1.25
N ASN A 39 27.08 -21.53 -0.32
CA ASN A 39 27.41 -21.49 1.11
C ASN A 39 26.75 -22.64 1.91
N GLY A 40 26.14 -23.64 1.25
CA GLY A 40 25.43 -24.76 1.92
C GLY A 40 24.05 -24.41 2.50
N PHE A 41 23.62 -23.16 2.32
CA PHE A 41 22.32 -22.65 2.76
C PHE A 41 21.80 -21.55 1.84
N SER A 42 20.49 -21.31 1.91
CA SER A 42 19.80 -20.24 1.20
C SER A 42 18.98 -19.43 2.20
N THR A 43 18.75 -18.16 1.90
CA THR A 43 17.93 -17.25 2.71
C THR A 43 16.66 -16.86 1.96
N ILE A 44 15.63 -16.48 2.70
CA ILE A 44 14.40 -15.88 2.22
C ILE A 44 14.16 -14.67 3.10
N THR A 45 14.22 -13.48 2.54
CA THR A 45 13.86 -12.25 3.26
C THR A 45 12.34 -12.13 3.29
N LEU A 46 11.78 -11.91 4.48
CA LEU A 46 10.38 -11.69 4.79
C LEU A 46 10.06 -10.21 4.57
N GLU A 47 10.32 -9.70 3.36
CA GLU A 47 9.76 -8.43 2.93
C GLU A 47 8.70 -8.75 1.88
N VAL A 48 7.45 -8.58 2.30
CA VAL A 48 6.28 -8.31 1.46
C VAL A 48 6.10 -9.20 0.21
N HIS A 49 6.15 -10.52 0.36
CA HIS A 49 5.09 -11.45 -0.08
C HIS A 49 5.47 -12.87 0.34
N PHE A 50 4.49 -13.62 0.83
CA PHE A 50 4.65 -15.06 1.05
C PHE A 50 4.87 -15.74 -0.30
N PRO A 51 6.01 -16.38 -0.59
CA PRO A 51 6.06 -17.30 -1.72
C PRO A 51 5.08 -18.44 -1.44
N ALA A 52 4.19 -18.70 -2.39
CA ALA A 52 3.14 -19.73 -2.40
C ALA A 52 3.67 -21.19 -2.37
N GLU A 53 4.80 -21.48 -1.73
CA GLU A 53 5.45 -22.80 -1.73
C GLU A 53 5.30 -23.61 -0.42
N PHE A 54 4.46 -23.18 0.53
CA PHE A 54 4.25 -23.91 1.78
C PHE A 54 2.77 -24.23 2.04
N CYS A 55 2.34 -25.42 1.64
CA CYS A 55 1.13 -26.05 2.17
C CYS A 55 1.39 -26.48 3.63
N PHE A 56 0.63 -25.94 4.60
CA PHE A 56 0.69 -26.36 6.00
C PHE A 56 -0.57 -27.15 6.40
N ASN A 57 -0.37 -28.21 7.19
CA ASN A 57 -1.40 -29.10 7.72
C ASN A 57 -2.08 -28.44 8.96
N PRO A 58 -3.42 -28.51 9.14
CA PRO A 58 -4.16 -27.58 9.98
C PRO A 58 -4.34 -28.06 11.43
N ASN A 59 -3.25 -28.14 12.21
CA ASN A 59 -3.35 -28.33 13.67
C ASN A 59 -2.69 -27.19 14.47
N GLN A 60 -3.37 -26.83 15.55
CA GLN A 60 -3.22 -25.64 16.40
C GLN A 60 -1.85 -25.50 17.06
N THR A 61 -0.92 -24.79 16.41
CA THR A 61 0.23 -24.12 17.06
C THR A 61 0.88 -23.04 16.19
N HIS A 62 0.59 -23.03 14.88
CA HIS A 62 1.30 -22.21 13.88
C HIS A 62 0.69 -20.82 13.63
N GLN A 63 -0.57 -20.54 14.01
CA GLN A 63 -1.20 -19.22 13.80
C GLN A 63 -0.70 -18.13 14.78
N ASN A 64 -0.42 -18.50 16.05
CA ASN A 64 0.17 -17.58 17.04
C ASN A 64 1.62 -17.16 16.71
N MET A 65 2.25 -17.83 15.74
CA MET A 65 3.63 -17.60 15.33
C MET A 65 3.76 -16.41 14.35
N LEU A 66 2.77 -16.21 13.48
CA LEU A 66 2.77 -15.14 12.47
C LEU A 66 2.42 -13.77 13.09
N ILE A 67 1.52 -13.75 14.08
CA ILE A 67 1.09 -12.53 14.80
C ILE A 67 2.26 -11.91 15.60
N LYS A 68 3.22 -12.72 16.08
CA LYS A 68 4.41 -12.22 16.79
C LYS A 68 5.48 -11.65 15.85
N VAL A 69 5.62 -12.16 14.64
CA VAL A 69 6.56 -11.63 13.63
C VAL A 69 6.04 -10.31 13.06
N PHE A 70 4.73 -10.19 12.83
CA PHE A 70 4.05 -8.98 12.34
C PHE A 70 4.22 -7.75 13.26
N ARG A 71 4.41 -7.96 14.57
CA ARG A 71 4.68 -6.87 15.53
C ARG A 71 6.14 -6.39 15.54
N ILE A 72 7.07 -7.19 15.04
CA ILE A 72 8.51 -6.90 15.10
C ILE A 72 8.99 -6.13 13.86
N THR A 73 8.34 -6.34 12.71
CA THR A 73 8.73 -5.74 11.42
C THR A 73 8.37 -4.25 11.27
N ARG A 74 7.69 -3.63 12.25
CA ARG A 74 7.31 -2.21 12.22
C ARG A 74 8.21 -1.28 13.03
N ASN A 75 9.20 -1.83 13.75
CA ASN A 75 10.15 -1.03 14.51
C ASN A 75 11.55 -1.45 14.06
N PHE A 76 12.26 -0.57 13.35
CA PHE A 76 13.69 -0.75 13.06
C PHE A 76 14.46 -0.64 14.39
N PRO A 77 14.92 -1.74 15.01
CA PRO A 77 15.66 -1.64 16.25
C PRO A 77 17.08 -1.15 15.94
N LEU A 78 17.70 -0.39 16.84
CA LEU A 78 19.11 0.05 16.75
C LEU A 78 20.09 -1.09 16.40
N ASN A 79 19.78 -2.34 16.79
CA ASN A 79 20.58 -3.54 16.48
C ASN A 79 20.54 -3.95 14.99
N ALA A 80 19.57 -3.48 14.22
CA ALA A 80 19.47 -3.71 12.78
C ALA A 80 20.40 -2.79 11.99
N VAL A 81 20.59 -1.53 12.41
CA VAL A 81 21.50 -0.57 11.77
C VAL A 81 22.94 -1.10 11.79
N SER A 82 23.41 -1.62 12.93
CA SER A 82 24.74 -2.23 13.02
C SER A 82 24.92 -3.42 12.08
N ARG A 83 23.93 -4.31 11.95
CA ARG A 83 24.01 -5.44 11.00
C ARG A 83 23.92 -5.01 9.54
N TRP A 84 23.11 -3.99 9.24
CA TRP A 84 22.95 -3.45 7.90
C TRP A 84 24.22 -2.76 7.42
N ILE A 85 24.86 -1.99 8.30
CA ILE A 85 26.19 -1.41 8.07
C ILE A 85 27.20 -2.54 7.83
N CYS A 86 27.23 -3.59 8.67
CA CYS A 86 28.10 -4.74 8.43
C CYS A 86 27.86 -5.44 7.07
N ASP A 87 26.63 -5.48 6.57
CA ASP A 87 26.34 -6.10 5.28
C ASP A 87 26.78 -5.23 4.10
N TRP A 88 26.70 -3.90 4.21
CA TRP A 88 27.32 -3.00 3.24
C TRP A 88 28.84 -3.08 3.26
N PHE A 89 29.45 -3.17 4.44
CA PHE A 89 30.88 -3.40 4.59
C PHE A 89 31.32 -4.66 3.84
N LYS A 90 30.64 -5.80 4.06
CA LYS A 90 30.94 -7.06 3.36
C LYS A 90 30.76 -7.00 1.86
N LYS A 91 29.82 -6.19 1.36
CA LYS A 91 29.60 -6.02 -0.09
C LYS A 91 30.68 -5.13 -0.72
N ALA A 92 31.17 -4.15 0.04
CA ALA A 92 32.19 -3.20 -0.40
C ALA A 92 33.61 -3.76 -0.33
N ASP A 93 33.91 -4.57 0.70
CA ASP A 93 35.17 -5.29 0.87
C ASP A 93 35.32 -6.43 -0.16
N LYS A 94 35.69 -6.05 -1.39
CA LYS A 94 35.82 -6.96 -2.53
C LYS A 94 37.02 -7.90 -2.38
N ASN A 95 38.10 -7.41 -1.78
CA ASN A 95 39.34 -8.16 -1.61
C ASN A 95 39.31 -9.08 -0.36
N ARG A 96 38.33 -8.89 0.54
CA ARG A 96 38.09 -9.62 1.79
C ARG A 96 39.24 -9.49 2.79
N ASP A 97 39.93 -8.35 2.79
CA ASP A 97 41.01 -8.06 3.73
C ASP A 97 40.50 -7.54 5.08
N GLY A 98 39.18 -7.35 5.23
CA GLY A 98 38.54 -6.88 6.45
C GLY A 98 38.70 -5.37 6.66
N ARG A 99 39.12 -4.64 5.63
CA ARG A 99 39.30 -3.18 5.62
C ARG A 99 38.66 -2.62 4.35
N MET A 100 38.47 -1.30 4.30
CA MET A 100 38.05 -0.65 3.06
C MET A 100 38.98 0.46 2.66
N ASN A 101 39.62 0.30 1.50
CA ASN A 101 40.37 1.38 0.88
C ASN A 101 39.43 2.37 0.16
N PHE A 102 39.99 3.52 -0.23
CA PHE A 102 39.19 4.57 -0.87
C PHE A 102 38.54 4.12 -2.20
N LYS A 103 39.16 3.20 -2.95
CA LYS A 103 38.57 2.66 -4.19
C LYS A 103 37.31 1.85 -3.88
N GLU A 104 37.34 1.01 -2.85
CA GLU A 104 36.17 0.24 -2.38
C GLU A 104 35.07 1.16 -1.86
N VAL A 105 35.42 2.26 -1.20
CA VAL A 105 34.44 3.29 -0.79
C VAL A 105 33.77 3.96 -1.99
N ARG A 106 34.50 4.29 -3.06
CA ARG A 106 33.89 4.84 -4.29
C ARG A 106 32.95 3.83 -4.96
N ASP A 107 33.34 2.55 -5.01
CA ASP A 107 32.48 1.49 -5.53
C ASP A 107 31.21 1.31 -4.66
N LEU A 108 31.35 1.41 -3.34
CA LEU A 108 30.24 1.37 -2.39
C LEU A 108 29.24 2.52 -2.62
N LEU A 109 29.72 3.75 -2.78
CA LEU A 109 28.86 4.93 -3.03
C LEU A 109 28.00 4.74 -4.30
N LYS A 110 28.62 4.27 -5.39
CA LYS A 110 27.88 3.94 -6.63
C LYS A 110 26.86 2.83 -6.42
N MET A 111 27.20 1.82 -5.62
CA MET A 111 26.29 0.72 -5.29
C MET A 111 25.11 1.18 -4.42
N MET A 112 25.32 2.20 -3.58
CA MET A 112 24.31 2.86 -2.76
C MET A 112 23.47 3.89 -3.52
N ASN A 113 23.63 4.01 -4.85
CA ASN A 113 22.89 4.97 -5.69
C ASN A 113 23.28 6.44 -5.45
N VAL A 114 24.58 6.70 -5.21
CA VAL A 114 25.15 8.06 -5.05
C VAL A 114 26.30 8.28 -6.01
N ASP A 115 26.28 9.39 -6.74
CA ASP A 115 27.49 9.94 -7.34
C ASP A 115 27.99 11.09 -6.48
N MET A 116 29.02 10.81 -5.69
CA MET A 116 29.61 11.79 -4.79
C MET A 116 30.91 12.30 -5.40
N ASN A 117 31.07 13.62 -5.41
CA ASN A 117 32.33 14.25 -5.78
C ASN A 117 33.50 13.61 -5.01
N GLU A 118 34.53 13.17 -5.74
CA GLU A 118 35.70 12.49 -5.19
C GLU A 118 36.37 13.28 -4.05
N HIS A 119 36.43 14.60 -4.14
CA HIS A 119 36.96 15.44 -3.06
C HIS A 119 36.13 15.36 -1.78
N HIS A 120 34.80 15.29 -1.92
CA HIS A 120 33.89 15.17 -0.78
C HIS A 120 33.93 13.78 -0.17
N ALA A 121 33.90 12.74 -1.01
CA ALA A 121 34.06 11.35 -0.57
C ALA A 121 35.40 11.14 0.14
N LEU A 122 36.50 11.69 -0.40
CA LEU A 122 37.82 11.63 0.21
C LEU A 122 37.85 12.38 1.55
N ARG A 123 37.19 13.53 1.63
CA ARG A 123 37.09 14.28 2.89
C ARG A 123 36.35 13.47 3.96
N LEU A 124 35.21 12.86 3.63
CA LEU A 124 34.47 12.00 4.57
C LEU A 124 35.30 10.77 4.98
N PHE A 125 35.98 10.15 4.02
CA PHE A 125 36.89 9.03 4.26
C PHE A 125 38.01 9.42 5.24
N THR A 126 38.73 10.52 4.98
CA THR A 126 39.82 11.00 5.84
C THR A 126 39.32 11.44 7.22
N MET A 127 38.11 12.02 7.30
CA MET A 127 37.50 12.36 8.60
C MET A 127 37.16 11.12 9.42
N ALA A 128 36.82 10.01 8.76
CA ALA A 128 36.49 8.74 9.39
C ALA A 128 37.72 7.91 9.77
N ASP A 129 38.79 7.94 8.95
CA ASP A 129 40.08 7.26 9.19
C ASP A 129 40.84 7.93 10.35
N LYS A 130 40.41 7.63 11.58
CA LYS A 130 41.02 8.14 12.81
C LYS A 130 42.40 7.55 13.05
N SER A 131 42.62 6.32 12.59
CA SER A 131 43.87 5.58 12.65
C SER A 131 44.91 6.08 11.66
N GLN A 132 44.49 6.86 10.63
CA GLN A 132 45.31 7.34 9.53
C GLN A 132 45.97 6.19 8.76
N SER A 133 45.28 5.05 8.68
CA SER A 133 45.80 3.84 8.05
C SER A 133 45.72 3.88 6.52
N GLY A 134 44.95 4.83 5.95
CA GLY A 134 44.60 4.84 4.53
C GLY A 134 43.49 3.85 4.18
N THR A 135 42.88 3.22 5.19
CA THR A 135 41.75 2.29 5.09
C THR A 135 40.75 2.56 6.22
N LEU A 136 39.49 2.16 6.06
CA LEU A 136 38.49 2.21 7.14
C LEU A 136 38.32 0.82 7.75
N GLU A 137 38.57 0.72 9.05
CA GLU A 137 38.37 -0.50 9.86
C GLU A 137 37.14 -0.35 10.77
N ASP A 138 36.32 -1.41 10.90
CA ASP A 138 35.22 -1.54 11.88
C ASP A 138 34.47 -0.22 12.24
N ASP A 139 34.86 0.41 13.36
CA ASP A 139 34.26 1.63 13.91
C ASP A 139 34.45 2.87 13.02
N GLU A 140 35.55 2.95 12.26
CA GLU A 140 35.81 4.01 11.29
C GLU A 140 34.85 3.91 10.11
N PHE A 141 34.53 2.70 9.66
CA PHE A 141 33.50 2.52 8.65
C PHE A 141 32.12 2.92 9.18
N VAL A 142 31.79 2.54 10.42
CA VAL A 142 30.54 2.97 11.07
C VAL A 142 30.49 4.51 11.13
N LEU A 143 31.60 5.17 11.46
CA LEU A 143 31.70 6.62 11.50
C LEU A 143 31.51 7.24 10.10
N PHE A 144 32.19 6.70 9.08
CA PHE A 144 32.00 7.12 7.69
C PHE A 144 30.53 7.00 7.26
N TYR A 145 29.91 5.86 7.55
CA TYR A 145 28.54 5.59 7.19
C TYR A 145 27.55 6.51 7.93
N LYS A 146 27.79 6.79 9.21
CA LYS A 146 27.00 7.76 9.99
C LYS A 146 27.08 9.17 9.39
N MET A 147 28.28 9.61 8.99
CA MET A 147 28.44 10.90 8.30
C MET A 147 27.74 10.92 6.94
N LEU A 148 27.77 9.80 6.20
CA LEU A 148 27.10 9.66 4.91
C LEU A 148 25.56 9.68 5.02
N THR A 149 25.02 9.13 6.11
CA THR A 149 23.58 8.99 6.35
C THR A 149 23.00 10.07 7.24
N GLN A 150 23.78 11.11 7.53
CA GLN A 150 23.35 12.22 8.37
C GLN A 150 22.16 12.94 7.75
N ARG A 151 21.07 13.05 8.54
CA ARG A 151 19.82 13.69 8.14
C ARG A 151 19.85 15.19 8.44
N GLU A 152 20.67 15.94 7.69
CA GLU A 152 20.80 17.41 7.81
C GLU A 152 19.49 18.17 7.56
N ASP A 153 18.59 17.57 6.77
CA ASP A 153 17.23 18.02 6.56
C ASP A 153 16.38 17.98 7.84
N VAL A 154 16.48 16.89 8.60
CA VAL A 154 15.77 16.73 9.89
C VAL A 154 16.49 17.46 11.02
N LEU A 155 17.83 17.46 11.01
CA LEU A 155 18.66 18.10 12.03
C LEU A 155 18.40 19.60 12.10
N ARG A 156 18.19 20.27 10.95
CA ARG A 156 17.81 21.68 10.92
C ARG A 156 16.50 21.94 11.65
N VAL A 157 15.45 21.16 11.35
CA VAL A 157 14.15 21.28 12.03
C VAL A 157 14.30 21.04 13.53
N PHE A 158 15.08 20.03 13.92
CA PHE A 158 15.35 19.75 15.34
C PHE A 158 16.07 20.92 16.03
N GLN A 159 17.08 21.51 15.38
CA GLN A 159 17.87 22.61 15.93
C GLN A 159 17.12 23.93 16.01
N GLU A 160 16.09 24.14 15.17
CA GLU A 160 15.22 25.33 15.26
C GLU A 160 14.45 25.39 16.58
N TYR A 161 14.09 24.23 17.16
CA TYR A 161 13.36 24.13 18.42
C TYR A 161 14.27 23.80 19.62
N SER A 162 15.46 23.23 19.39
CA SER A 162 16.37 22.83 20.48
C SER A 162 17.18 24.02 20.99
N GLY A 163 16.93 24.43 22.24
CA GLY A 163 17.67 25.54 22.86
C GLY A 163 19.17 25.27 23.10
N ASP A 164 19.58 24.01 23.24
CA ASP A 164 20.98 23.60 23.42
C ASP A 164 21.60 22.90 22.19
N GLY A 165 20.81 22.70 21.14
CA GLY A 165 21.19 21.98 19.91
C GLY A 165 21.39 20.47 20.08
N GLN A 166 21.14 19.92 21.28
CA GLN A 166 21.41 18.50 21.60
C GLN A 166 20.13 17.72 21.93
N LYS A 167 19.13 18.37 22.50
CA LYS A 167 17.84 17.76 22.88
C LYS A 167 16.69 18.74 22.74
N LEU A 168 15.49 18.20 22.53
CA LEU A 168 14.24 18.90 22.73
C LEU A 168 13.80 18.63 24.17
N THR A 169 13.66 19.68 24.98
CA THR A 169 12.94 19.56 26.25
C THR A 169 11.47 19.23 25.99
N LEU A 170 10.74 18.83 27.04
CA LEU A 170 9.28 18.64 26.91
C LEU A 170 8.58 19.89 26.36
N GLN A 171 9.07 21.08 26.70
CA GLN A 171 8.49 22.33 26.20
C GLN A 171 8.82 22.54 24.72
N ASP A 172 10.08 22.37 24.31
CA ASP A 172 10.48 22.49 22.91
C ASP A 172 9.71 21.51 22.00
N LEU A 173 9.55 20.26 22.45
CA LEU A 173 8.78 19.26 21.70
C LEU A 173 7.29 19.65 21.60
N LYS A 174 6.69 20.21 22.65
CA LYS A 174 5.30 20.69 22.59
C LYS A 174 5.15 21.84 21.60
N ASP A 175 6.13 22.73 21.53
CA ASP A 175 6.08 23.88 20.63
C ASP A 175 6.22 23.42 19.18
N PHE A 176 7.17 22.52 18.88
CA PHE A 176 7.24 21.84 17.58
C PHE A 176 5.93 21.13 17.19
N LEU A 177 5.32 20.39 18.12
CA LEU A 177 4.07 19.66 17.86
C LEU A 177 2.90 20.61 17.57
N ARG A 178 2.84 21.78 18.22
CA ARG A 178 1.80 22.78 17.98
C ARG A 178 2.02 23.54 16.69
N GLU A 179 3.24 24.02 16.48
CA GLU A 179 3.56 24.97 15.41
C GLU A 179 3.76 24.28 14.07
N GLU A 180 4.49 23.16 14.04
CA GLU A 180 4.77 22.44 12.79
C GLU A 180 3.80 21.31 12.54
N GLN A 181 3.48 20.50 13.55
CA GLN A 181 2.61 19.32 13.38
C GLN A 181 1.12 19.66 13.51
N LEU A 182 0.79 20.90 13.86
CA LEU A 182 -0.57 21.41 14.09
C LEU A 182 -1.39 20.55 15.07
N HIS A 183 -0.73 20.03 16.11
CA HIS A 183 -1.35 19.24 17.15
C HIS A 183 -1.80 20.13 18.31
N GLU A 184 -3.08 20.50 18.32
CA GLU A 184 -3.61 21.45 19.32
C GLU A 184 -4.04 20.76 20.63
N ASP A 185 -4.85 19.70 20.53
CA ASP A 185 -5.48 19.07 21.70
C ASP A 185 -4.54 18.15 22.48
N GLY A 186 -4.51 18.26 23.82
CA GLY A 186 -3.79 17.30 24.67
C GLY A 186 -2.29 17.16 24.38
N VAL A 187 -1.66 18.19 23.77
CA VAL A 187 -0.28 18.10 23.26
C VAL A 187 0.74 17.70 24.32
N GLN A 188 0.52 18.05 25.58
CA GLN A 188 1.44 17.70 26.67
C GLN A 188 1.44 16.19 26.93
N GLN A 189 0.27 15.57 27.03
CA GLN A 189 0.15 14.12 27.19
C GLN A 189 0.66 13.39 25.95
N TYR A 190 0.44 13.97 24.77
CA TYR A 190 0.93 13.42 23.51
C TYR A 190 2.46 13.45 23.44
N ALA A 191 3.09 14.59 23.73
CA ALA A 191 4.55 14.73 23.77
C ALA A 191 5.21 13.73 24.74
N LEU A 192 4.64 13.57 25.95
CA LEU A 192 5.14 12.58 26.91
C LEU A 192 5.06 11.15 26.39
N LYS A 193 3.97 10.77 25.71
CA LYS A 193 3.83 9.45 25.07
C LYS A 193 4.86 9.24 23.97
N LEU A 194 5.14 10.26 23.16
CA LEU A 194 6.16 10.18 22.10
C LEU A 194 7.55 10.00 22.70
N ILE A 195 7.92 10.76 23.73
CA ILE A 195 9.19 10.60 24.45
C ILE A 195 9.29 9.19 25.03
N GLU A 196 8.26 8.73 25.76
CA GLU A 196 8.26 7.41 26.37
C GLU A 196 8.46 6.29 25.35
N ARG A 197 7.86 6.43 24.17
CA ARG A 197 7.84 5.40 23.12
C ARG A 197 9.07 5.41 22.21
N TYR A 198 9.59 6.59 21.88
CA TYR A 198 10.59 6.75 20.81
C TYR A 198 11.96 7.19 21.29
N GLU A 199 12.10 7.76 22.50
CA GLU A 199 13.41 8.15 23.00
C GLU A 199 14.26 6.93 23.36
N PRO A 200 15.42 6.70 22.71
CA PRO A 200 16.27 5.56 23.03
C PRO A 200 17.06 5.74 24.33
N SER A 201 17.45 6.97 24.70
CA SER A 201 18.26 7.22 25.90
C SER A 201 17.41 7.19 27.17
N ASP A 202 17.66 6.24 28.06
CA ASP A 202 16.98 6.16 29.36
C ASP A 202 17.16 7.44 30.17
N THR A 203 18.35 8.04 30.13
CA THR A 203 18.64 9.32 30.79
C THR A 203 17.78 10.45 30.24
N ALA A 204 17.67 10.58 28.91
CA ALA A 204 16.85 11.61 28.30
C ALA A 204 15.36 11.39 28.60
N ARG A 205 14.90 10.12 28.55
CA ARG A 205 13.52 9.74 28.87
C ARG A 205 13.15 10.09 30.32
N MET A 206 14.05 9.81 31.28
CA MET A 206 13.86 10.20 32.70
C MET A 206 13.76 11.72 32.88
N LEU A 207 14.49 12.48 32.06
CA LEU A 207 14.45 13.95 32.04
C LEU A 207 13.27 14.52 31.22
N GLN A 208 12.39 13.66 30.69
CA GLN A 208 11.30 14.06 29.79
C GLN A 208 11.81 14.91 28.61
N ALA A 209 12.95 14.52 28.04
CA ALA A 209 13.57 15.15 26.88
C ALA A 209 13.71 14.14 25.74
N MET A 210 13.74 14.64 24.50
CA MET A 210 13.93 13.86 23.29
C MET A 210 15.25 14.25 22.62
N THR A 211 16.12 13.27 22.39
CA THR A 211 17.36 13.43 21.63
C THR A 211 17.06 13.45 20.13
N PHE A 212 18.05 13.83 19.31
CA PHE A 212 17.90 13.77 17.86
C PHE A 212 17.54 12.37 17.35
N ASP A 213 18.12 11.31 17.94
CA ASP A 213 17.79 9.93 17.60
C ASP A 213 16.32 9.61 17.93
N GLY A 214 15.83 10.03 19.09
CA GLY A 214 14.42 9.88 19.47
C GLY A 214 13.48 10.64 18.54
N PHE A 215 13.88 11.84 18.10
CA PHE A 215 13.12 12.65 17.15
C PHE A 215 13.04 12.00 15.77
N LEU A 216 14.16 11.43 15.28
CA LEU A 216 14.18 10.66 14.04
C LEU A 216 13.35 9.38 14.14
N MET A 217 13.41 8.67 15.27
CA MET A 217 12.55 7.51 15.54
C MET A 217 11.07 7.89 15.52
N TYR A 218 10.70 9.05 16.07
CA TYR A 218 9.34 9.57 16.00
C TYR A 218 8.92 9.89 14.55
N LEU A 219 9.70 10.67 13.80
CA LEU A 219 9.33 11.07 12.44
C LEU A 219 9.24 9.91 11.44
N THR A 220 9.95 8.81 11.71
CA THR A 220 9.90 7.58 10.89
C THR A 220 8.91 6.54 11.42
N SER A 221 8.19 6.85 12.50
CA SER A 221 7.16 6.00 13.10
C SER A 221 5.80 6.14 12.40
N PRO A 222 4.80 5.29 12.72
CA PRO A 222 3.43 5.49 12.23
C PRO A 222 2.88 6.88 12.55
N GLU A 223 3.19 7.46 13.70
CA GLU A 223 2.78 8.81 14.10
C GLU A 223 3.46 9.91 13.25
N GLY A 224 4.64 9.65 12.70
CA GLY A 224 5.34 10.52 11.75
C GLY A 224 4.95 10.33 10.28
N SER A 225 4.12 9.33 9.98
CA SER A 225 3.61 9.06 8.62
C SER A 225 2.70 10.17 8.13
N ILE A 226 2.73 10.47 6.82
CA ILE A 226 1.73 11.35 6.20
C ILE A 226 0.31 10.80 6.35
N PHE A 227 0.15 9.48 6.36
CA PHE A 227 -1.13 8.82 6.54
C PHE A 227 -1.51 8.81 8.01
N ASN A 228 -2.67 9.39 8.35
CA ASN A 228 -3.16 9.47 9.71
C ASN A 228 -3.42 8.07 10.31
N PRO A 229 -2.70 7.67 11.39
CA PRO A 229 -2.88 6.38 12.03
C PRO A 229 -4.30 6.12 12.53
N SER A 230 -5.08 7.15 12.89
CA SER A 230 -6.46 6.97 13.34
C SER A 230 -7.38 6.45 12.24
N MET A 231 -7.00 6.65 10.97
CA MET A 231 -7.77 6.21 9.80
C MET A 231 -7.45 4.77 9.39
N VAL A 232 -6.44 4.14 10.01
CA VAL A 232 -6.02 2.76 9.72
C VAL A 232 -7.01 1.76 10.31
N GLU A 233 -7.56 2.05 11.49
CA GLU A 233 -8.55 1.18 12.13
C GLU A 233 -9.95 1.40 11.52
N LEU A 234 -10.90 0.53 11.86
CA LEU A 234 -12.30 0.70 11.47
C LEU A 234 -12.90 1.86 12.26
N TYR A 235 -13.31 2.94 11.58
CA TYR A 235 -13.79 4.16 12.23
C TYR A 235 -15.10 4.71 11.64
N GLN A 236 -15.44 4.34 10.40
CA GLN A 236 -16.65 4.83 9.74
C GLN A 236 -17.89 4.08 10.21
N ASP A 237 -19.05 4.72 10.10
CA ASP A 237 -20.34 4.08 10.34
C ASP A 237 -20.58 2.98 9.30
N MET A 238 -20.72 1.73 9.77
CA MET A 238 -20.95 0.55 8.93
C MET A 238 -22.43 0.11 8.91
N THR A 239 -23.32 0.91 9.49
CA THR A 239 -24.75 0.63 9.64
C THR A 239 -25.64 1.36 8.60
N GLN A 240 -25.04 2.14 7.69
CA GLN A 240 -25.77 2.77 6.60
C GLN A 240 -26.16 1.73 5.52
N PRO A 241 -27.17 2.01 4.68
CA PRO A 241 -27.50 1.15 3.54
C PRO A 241 -26.31 0.86 2.62
N LEU A 242 -26.24 -0.34 2.03
CA LEU A 242 -25.11 -0.76 1.19
C LEU A 242 -24.78 0.21 0.03
N CYS A 243 -25.79 0.90 -0.53
CA CYS A 243 -25.62 1.88 -1.61
C CYS A 243 -24.86 3.15 -1.18
N HIS A 244 -24.72 3.39 0.13
CA HIS A 244 -24.03 4.54 0.70
C HIS A 244 -22.52 4.34 0.80
N TYR A 245 -21.95 3.23 0.32
CA TYR A 245 -20.52 2.94 0.37
C TYR A 245 -19.91 2.86 -1.02
N PHE A 246 -18.68 3.32 -1.17
CA PHE A 246 -17.75 2.82 -2.18
C PHE A 246 -17.31 1.41 -1.77
N ILE A 247 -17.30 0.50 -2.74
CA ILE A 247 -17.01 -0.92 -2.51
C ILE A 247 -15.85 -1.34 -3.42
N SER A 248 -14.78 -1.87 -2.83
CA SER A 248 -13.61 -2.32 -3.58
C SER A 248 -13.97 -3.51 -4.46
N SER A 249 -13.74 -3.40 -5.77
CA SER A 249 -14.35 -4.28 -6.76
C SER A 249 -13.39 -4.67 -7.88
N SER A 250 -13.32 -5.96 -8.19
CA SER A 250 -12.45 -6.52 -9.23
C SER A 250 -13.26 -6.96 -10.44
N HIS A 251 -12.84 -6.50 -11.61
CA HIS A 251 -13.28 -6.96 -12.93
C HIS A 251 -12.44 -8.16 -13.38
N ASN A 252 -13.02 -9.09 -14.13
CA ASN A 252 -12.34 -10.29 -14.68
C ASN A 252 -11.35 -10.94 -13.70
N THR A 253 -11.82 -11.19 -12.47
CA THR A 253 -10.96 -11.49 -11.30
C THR A 253 -10.11 -12.75 -11.47
N TYR A 254 -10.48 -13.62 -12.41
CA TYR A 254 -9.77 -14.85 -12.72
C TYR A 254 -8.47 -14.64 -13.51
N LEU A 255 -8.27 -13.50 -14.17
CA LEU A 255 -7.08 -13.25 -14.99
C LEU A 255 -5.89 -12.79 -14.14
N LEU A 256 -4.72 -13.38 -14.39
CA LEU A 256 -3.47 -12.96 -13.76
C LEU A 256 -2.63 -12.01 -14.61
N GLU A 257 -2.96 -11.87 -15.90
CA GLU A 257 -2.21 -11.11 -16.90
C GLU A 257 -3.20 -10.50 -17.93
N ASP A 258 -2.77 -10.36 -19.17
CA ASP A 258 -3.50 -9.77 -20.30
C ASP A 258 -4.87 -10.45 -20.59
N GLN A 259 -5.82 -9.67 -21.12
CA GLN A 259 -7.22 -10.06 -21.36
C GLN A 259 -7.43 -11.09 -22.49
N ILE A 260 -6.46 -11.26 -23.39
CA ILE A 260 -6.55 -12.07 -24.62
C ILE A 260 -5.84 -13.42 -24.46
N ARG A 261 -4.67 -13.43 -23.80
CA ARG A 261 -3.82 -14.63 -23.62
C ARG A 261 -3.52 -14.98 -22.16
N GLY A 262 -4.01 -14.19 -21.21
CA GLY A 262 -3.71 -14.37 -19.80
C GLY A 262 -4.16 -15.72 -19.24
N HIS A 263 -3.39 -16.23 -18.29
CA HIS A 263 -3.75 -17.43 -17.57
C HIS A 263 -4.87 -17.13 -16.56
N SER A 264 -6.04 -17.76 -16.76
CA SER A 264 -7.08 -17.82 -15.74
C SER A 264 -6.63 -18.70 -14.58
N SER A 265 -6.73 -18.19 -13.37
CA SER A 265 -6.31 -18.86 -12.15
C SER A 265 -7.18 -18.48 -10.97
N VAL A 266 -7.40 -19.45 -10.09
CA VAL A 266 -8.05 -19.20 -8.79
C VAL A 266 -7.24 -18.25 -7.89
N GLU A 267 -5.95 -18.06 -8.19
CA GLU A 267 -5.07 -17.15 -7.44
C GLU A 267 -5.50 -15.68 -7.58
N GLY A 268 -6.12 -15.27 -8.69
CA GLY A 268 -6.62 -13.90 -8.87
C GLY A 268 -7.65 -13.54 -7.79
N TYR A 269 -8.62 -14.43 -7.54
CA TYR A 269 -9.58 -14.30 -6.43
C TYR A 269 -8.90 -14.25 -5.06
N ILE A 270 -7.89 -15.09 -4.83
CA ILE A 270 -7.16 -15.10 -3.55
C ILE A 270 -6.46 -13.75 -3.32
N ARG A 271 -5.80 -13.21 -4.36
CA ARG A 271 -5.12 -11.91 -4.29
C ARG A 271 -6.11 -10.78 -4.05
N ALA A 272 -7.19 -10.71 -4.83
CA ALA A 272 -8.22 -9.69 -4.66
C ALA A 272 -8.81 -9.70 -3.24
N LEU A 273 -9.25 -10.86 -2.74
CA LEU A 273 -9.85 -10.98 -1.40
C LEU A 273 -8.86 -10.67 -0.27
N LYS A 274 -7.58 -11.04 -0.42
CA LYS A 274 -6.54 -10.68 0.56
C LYS A 274 -6.21 -9.19 0.56
N ARG A 275 -6.35 -8.53 -0.60
CA ARG A 275 -6.28 -7.06 -0.76
C ARG A 275 -7.58 -6.35 -0.36
N GLY A 276 -8.47 -7.01 0.38
CA GLY A 276 -9.68 -6.38 0.91
C GLY A 276 -10.81 -6.22 -0.09
N CYS A 277 -10.64 -6.61 -1.36
CA CYS A 277 -11.69 -6.51 -2.39
C CYS A 277 -12.97 -7.26 -1.96
N ARG A 278 -14.14 -6.64 -2.15
CA ARG A 278 -15.47 -7.08 -1.67
C ARG A 278 -16.45 -7.37 -2.79
N CYS A 279 -16.15 -7.05 -4.04
CA CYS A 279 -16.93 -7.51 -5.19
C CYS A 279 -16.01 -8.20 -6.19
N VAL A 280 -16.31 -9.44 -6.54
CA VAL A 280 -15.52 -10.21 -7.52
C VAL A 280 -16.42 -10.74 -8.62
N GLU A 281 -15.86 -10.82 -9.81
CA GLU A 281 -16.55 -11.22 -11.03
C GLU A 281 -16.18 -12.64 -11.46
N VAL A 282 -17.18 -13.38 -11.95
CA VAL A 282 -17.05 -14.76 -12.40
C VAL A 282 -17.86 -14.99 -13.69
N ASP A 283 -17.14 -15.20 -14.79
CA ASP A 283 -17.70 -15.47 -16.10
C ASP A 283 -17.90 -16.97 -16.27
N CYS A 284 -19.14 -17.43 -16.12
CA CYS A 284 -19.48 -18.84 -16.11
C CYS A 284 -19.91 -19.32 -17.49
N TRP A 285 -19.29 -20.40 -17.95
CA TRP A 285 -19.58 -21.06 -19.22
C TRP A 285 -19.78 -22.56 -19.02
N ASP A 286 -20.49 -23.19 -19.96
CA ASP A 286 -20.66 -24.63 -19.96
C ASP A 286 -19.31 -25.35 -20.09
N GLY A 287 -19.06 -26.26 -19.16
CA GLY A 287 -17.82 -27.03 -19.11
C GLY A 287 -17.99 -28.52 -19.41
N PRO A 288 -16.87 -29.26 -19.49
CA PRO A 288 -16.86 -30.67 -19.80
C PRO A 288 -17.51 -31.49 -18.68
N ASN A 289 -18.11 -32.63 -19.05
CA ASN A 289 -18.77 -33.55 -18.10
C ASN A 289 -19.91 -32.93 -17.27
N GLY A 290 -20.46 -31.80 -17.71
CA GLY A 290 -21.54 -31.09 -17.00
C GLY A 290 -21.07 -30.24 -15.82
N ASP A 291 -19.76 -30.10 -15.61
CA ASP A 291 -19.19 -29.22 -14.58
C ASP A 291 -18.86 -27.83 -15.17
N PRO A 292 -19.45 -26.73 -14.66
CA PRO A 292 -19.22 -25.39 -15.18
C PRO A 292 -17.77 -24.91 -15.07
N ILE A 293 -17.34 -24.10 -16.03
CA ILE A 293 -15.99 -23.52 -16.10
C ILE A 293 -16.05 -21.99 -16.09
N VAL A 294 -14.91 -21.37 -15.80
CA VAL A 294 -14.71 -19.93 -15.76
C VAL A 294 -13.54 -19.54 -16.66
N TYR A 295 -13.78 -18.60 -17.58
CA TYR A 295 -12.80 -18.00 -18.47
C TYR A 295 -13.42 -16.82 -19.25
N HIS A 296 -12.57 -16.02 -19.91
CA HIS A 296 -13.03 -14.93 -20.78
C HIS A 296 -13.52 -15.51 -22.11
N GLY A 297 -14.82 -15.40 -22.39
CA GLY A 297 -15.45 -15.90 -23.61
C GLY A 297 -14.73 -15.48 -24.89
N HIS A 298 -14.71 -16.36 -25.91
CA HIS A 298 -14.11 -16.07 -27.23
C HIS A 298 -12.62 -15.69 -27.25
N THR A 299 -11.88 -15.90 -26.15
CA THR A 299 -10.42 -15.67 -26.06
C THR A 299 -9.59 -16.96 -25.97
N PHE A 300 -8.27 -16.82 -25.94
CA PHE A 300 -7.31 -17.94 -25.75
C PHE A 300 -6.95 -18.18 -24.28
N THR A 301 -7.68 -17.58 -23.34
CA THR A 301 -7.40 -17.71 -21.91
C THR A 301 -7.60 -19.15 -21.42
N SER A 302 -6.84 -19.55 -20.39
CA SER A 302 -7.02 -20.88 -19.78
C SER A 302 -8.35 -20.98 -19.04
N LYS A 303 -8.79 -22.20 -18.74
CA LYS A 303 -10.09 -22.46 -18.07
C LYS A 303 -9.85 -23.00 -16.67
N ILE A 304 -10.64 -22.54 -15.72
CA ILE A 304 -10.68 -23.08 -14.35
C ILE A 304 -12.10 -23.58 -14.04
N PHE A 305 -12.25 -24.52 -13.12
CA PHE A 305 -13.59 -24.98 -12.73
C PHE A 305 -14.28 -23.95 -11.82
N PHE A 306 -15.57 -23.72 -12.04
CA PHE A 306 -16.39 -22.87 -11.18
C PHE A 306 -16.37 -23.35 -9.73
N LYS A 307 -16.39 -24.67 -9.51
CA LYS A 307 -16.28 -25.29 -8.19
C LYS A 307 -15.03 -24.85 -7.42
N ASP A 308 -13.90 -24.70 -8.09
CA ASP A 308 -12.64 -24.30 -7.46
C ASP A 308 -12.68 -22.82 -7.05
N VAL A 309 -13.30 -21.96 -7.87
CA VAL A 309 -13.56 -20.55 -7.55
C VAL A 309 -14.45 -20.43 -6.30
N VAL A 310 -15.58 -21.14 -6.25
CA VAL A 310 -16.47 -21.16 -5.08
C VAL A 310 -15.76 -21.70 -3.83
N THR A 311 -14.88 -22.69 -3.99
CA THR A 311 -14.05 -23.22 -2.90
C THR A 311 -13.08 -22.17 -2.36
N VAL A 312 -12.47 -21.37 -3.23
CA VAL A 312 -11.64 -20.24 -2.82
C VAL A 312 -12.46 -19.20 -2.06
N LEU A 313 -13.64 -18.82 -2.56
CA LEU A 313 -14.52 -17.88 -1.86
C LEU A 313 -14.87 -18.39 -0.45
N GLY A 314 -15.26 -19.65 -0.31
CA GLY A 314 -15.55 -20.27 0.98
C GLY A 314 -14.40 -20.20 1.99
N ASN A 315 -13.14 -20.22 1.51
CA ASN A 315 -11.94 -20.23 2.34
C ASN A 315 -11.39 -18.82 2.64
N TYR A 316 -11.55 -17.87 1.71
CA TYR A 316 -10.85 -16.58 1.74
C TYR A 316 -11.75 -15.35 1.85
N ALA A 317 -13.05 -15.46 1.55
CA ALA A 317 -13.96 -14.30 1.51
C ALA A 317 -13.84 -13.41 2.75
N PHE A 318 -13.74 -14.01 3.94
CA PHE A 318 -13.73 -13.28 5.21
C PHE A 318 -12.38 -13.28 5.96
N LYS A 319 -11.26 -13.52 5.25
CA LYS A 319 -9.92 -13.56 5.88
C LYS A 319 -9.34 -12.17 6.15
N ALA A 320 -9.53 -11.24 5.23
CA ALA A 320 -9.04 -9.86 5.36
C ALA A 320 -10.08 -8.91 5.98
N SER A 321 -11.36 -9.15 5.70
CA SER A 321 -12.49 -8.32 6.16
C SER A 321 -13.70 -9.21 6.47
N GLN A 322 -14.47 -8.88 7.52
CA GLN A 322 -15.69 -9.63 7.87
C GLN A 322 -16.94 -9.15 7.12
N TYR A 323 -16.85 -8.00 6.45
CA TYR A 323 -17.96 -7.40 5.71
C TYR A 323 -18.31 -8.22 4.46
N PRO A 324 -19.55 -8.07 3.94
CA PRO A 324 -20.06 -8.90 2.86
C PRO A 324 -19.17 -8.95 1.62
N VAL A 325 -19.28 -10.05 0.88
CA VAL A 325 -18.68 -10.19 -0.46
C VAL A 325 -19.79 -10.33 -1.49
N ILE A 326 -19.73 -9.55 -2.57
CA ILE A 326 -20.62 -9.63 -3.72
C ILE A 326 -19.94 -10.49 -4.78
N LEU A 327 -20.64 -11.53 -5.21
CA LEU A 327 -20.26 -12.38 -6.33
C LEU A 327 -21.07 -11.96 -7.56
N SER A 328 -20.43 -11.24 -8.48
CA SER A 328 -21.01 -10.85 -9.78
C SER A 328 -20.87 -12.02 -10.74
N ILE A 329 -21.99 -12.64 -11.12
CA ILE A 329 -22.00 -13.79 -12.05
C ILE A 329 -22.42 -13.30 -13.42
N GLU A 330 -21.51 -13.42 -14.39
CA GLU A 330 -21.85 -13.34 -15.81
C GLU A 330 -22.14 -14.76 -16.30
N ASN A 331 -23.39 -15.06 -16.63
CA ASN A 331 -23.87 -16.42 -16.81
C ASN A 331 -24.15 -16.77 -18.27
N HIS A 332 -23.36 -17.68 -18.83
CA HIS A 332 -23.49 -18.26 -20.17
C HIS A 332 -23.77 -19.76 -20.15
N CYS A 333 -24.11 -20.33 -18.99
CA CYS A 333 -24.36 -21.75 -18.82
C CYS A 333 -25.78 -22.15 -19.27
N SER A 334 -25.91 -23.40 -19.74
CA SER A 334 -27.20 -24.08 -19.92
C SER A 334 -27.93 -24.26 -18.59
N VAL A 335 -29.26 -24.44 -18.64
CA VAL A 335 -30.09 -24.62 -17.44
C VAL A 335 -29.63 -25.81 -16.60
N GLU A 336 -29.17 -26.88 -17.25
CA GLU A 336 -28.60 -28.06 -16.60
C GLU A 336 -27.38 -27.71 -15.77
N GLN A 337 -26.43 -26.96 -16.34
CA GLN A 337 -25.21 -26.55 -15.64
C GLN A 337 -25.45 -25.42 -14.63
N GLN A 338 -26.45 -24.56 -14.85
CA GLN A 338 -26.89 -23.59 -13.83
C GLN A 338 -27.39 -24.29 -12.55
N LYS A 339 -28.06 -25.45 -12.66
CA LYS A 339 -28.42 -26.26 -11.50
C LYS A 339 -27.17 -26.76 -10.76
N VAL A 340 -26.13 -27.15 -11.48
CA VAL A 340 -24.83 -27.56 -10.90
C VAL A 340 -24.14 -26.38 -10.22
N MET A 341 -24.14 -25.19 -10.82
CA MET A 341 -23.63 -23.96 -10.19
C MET A 341 -24.33 -23.69 -8.86
N ALA A 342 -25.67 -23.74 -8.85
CA ALA A 342 -26.47 -23.53 -7.64
C ALA A 342 -26.17 -24.57 -6.55
N GLN A 343 -25.94 -25.83 -6.94
CA GLN A 343 -25.52 -26.88 -6.01
C GLN A 343 -24.14 -26.59 -5.42
N HIS A 344 -23.15 -26.22 -6.23
CA HIS A 344 -21.81 -25.86 -5.75
C HIS A 344 -21.84 -24.68 -4.78
N LEU A 345 -22.54 -23.59 -5.15
CA LEU A 345 -22.71 -22.43 -4.28
C LEU A 345 -23.34 -22.82 -2.94
N THR A 346 -24.43 -23.59 -2.98
CA THR A 346 -25.16 -23.99 -1.77
C THR A 346 -24.36 -24.92 -0.87
N GLN A 347 -23.70 -25.94 -1.44
CA GLN A 347 -22.97 -26.95 -0.67
C GLN A 347 -21.64 -26.42 -0.11
N ILE A 348 -20.93 -25.59 -0.87
CA ILE A 348 -19.59 -25.12 -0.50
C ILE A 348 -19.68 -23.89 0.41
N LEU A 349 -20.54 -22.91 0.08
CA LEU A 349 -20.64 -21.68 0.87
C LEU A 349 -21.54 -21.85 2.09
N GLY A 350 -22.52 -22.77 2.03
CA GLY A 350 -23.40 -23.09 3.17
C GLY A 350 -24.12 -21.84 3.67
N ASP A 351 -23.97 -21.55 4.97
CA ASP A 351 -24.61 -20.41 5.65
C ASP A 351 -24.00 -19.05 5.30
N LYS A 352 -22.82 -19.04 4.65
CA LYS A 352 -22.21 -17.81 4.14
C LYS A 352 -23.02 -17.26 2.97
N LEU A 353 -23.66 -18.12 2.17
CA LEU A 353 -24.48 -17.68 1.05
C LEU A 353 -25.81 -17.10 1.55
N LEU A 354 -26.09 -15.85 1.22
CA LEU A 354 -27.39 -15.24 1.52
C LEU A 354 -28.44 -15.74 0.51
N LYS A 355 -29.43 -16.49 0.99
CA LYS A 355 -30.45 -17.15 0.15
C LYS A 355 -31.82 -16.48 0.20
N SER A 356 -32.09 -15.69 1.25
CA SER A 356 -33.37 -15.03 1.49
C SER A 356 -33.14 -13.65 2.10
N PRO A 357 -34.10 -12.71 1.97
CA PRO A 357 -34.06 -11.45 2.69
C PRO A 357 -33.89 -11.66 4.20
N LEU A 358 -33.22 -10.73 4.86
CA LEU A 358 -33.02 -10.76 6.31
C LEU A 358 -34.39 -10.63 7.02
N ASP A 359 -34.66 -11.53 7.97
CA ASP A 359 -35.79 -11.51 8.91
C ASP A 359 -37.21 -11.39 8.33
N GLY A 360 -37.42 -11.68 7.04
CA GLY A 360 -38.76 -11.65 6.42
C GLY A 360 -39.43 -10.27 6.41
N LYS A 361 -38.67 -9.20 6.67
CA LYS A 361 -39.16 -7.82 6.65
C LYS A 361 -39.20 -7.28 5.22
N ILE A 362 -40.22 -6.48 4.92
CA ILE A 362 -40.28 -5.68 3.69
C ILE A 362 -39.09 -4.72 3.72
N LEU A 363 -38.21 -4.80 2.72
CA LEU A 363 -37.02 -3.97 2.63
C LEU A 363 -37.43 -2.53 2.32
N ILE A 364 -37.37 -1.65 3.33
CA ILE A 364 -37.51 -0.20 3.14
C ILE A 364 -36.24 0.37 2.45
N GLY A 365 -35.13 -0.38 2.47
CA GLY A 365 -33.87 -0.08 1.78
C GLY A 365 -32.92 -1.28 1.78
N LEU A 366 -31.75 -1.13 1.15
CA LEU A 366 -30.70 -2.16 1.20
C LEU A 366 -30.17 -2.33 2.63
N PRO A 367 -29.88 -3.55 3.09
CA PRO A 367 -29.27 -3.79 4.40
C PRO A 367 -27.86 -3.19 4.47
N SER A 368 -27.37 -2.97 5.69
CA SER A 368 -26.03 -2.41 5.89
C SER A 368 -24.91 -3.46 5.74
N PRO A 369 -23.65 -3.03 5.52
CA PRO A 369 -22.50 -3.93 5.65
C PRO A 369 -22.46 -4.66 7.00
N GLU A 370 -22.85 -3.98 8.08
CA GLU A 370 -22.91 -4.56 9.43
C GLU A 370 -23.91 -5.71 9.51
N ASP A 371 -25.12 -5.53 8.99
CA ASP A 371 -26.18 -6.56 8.98
C ASP A 371 -25.78 -7.79 8.15
N LEU A 372 -24.91 -7.60 7.16
CA LEU A 372 -24.49 -8.61 6.20
C LEU A 372 -23.12 -9.24 6.52
N LYS A 373 -22.59 -9.05 7.73
CA LYS A 373 -21.31 -9.65 8.13
C LYS A 373 -21.26 -11.16 7.89
N GLY A 374 -20.18 -11.61 7.26
CA GLY A 374 -19.97 -13.02 6.92
C GLY A 374 -20.88 -13.55 5.82
N LYS A 375 -21.60 -12.68 5.08
CA LYS A 375 -22.48 -13.07 3.98
C LYS A 375 -21.87 -12.85 2.61
N ILE A 376 -22.17 -13.75 1.69
CA ILE A 376 -21.86 -13.69 0.27
C ILE A 376 -23.18 -13.46 -0.47
N LEU A 377 -23.24 -12.38 -1.22
CA LEU A 377 -24.39 -11.96 -2.02
C LEU A 377 -24.15 -12.36 -3.48
N LEU A 378 -25.20 -12.79 -4.17
CA LEU A 378 -25.14 -13.06 -5.61
C LEU A 378 -25.73 -11.89 -6.38
N LYS A 379 -24.95 -11.32 -7.30
CA LYS A 379 -25.43 -10.40 -8.34
C LYS A 379 -25.54 -11.19 -9.64
N GLY A 380 -26.74 -11.26 -10.21
CA GLY A 380 -27.02 -11.96 -11.47
C GLY A 380 -28.48 -11.78 -11.87
N LYS A 381 -28.84 -12.28 -13.07
CA LYS A 381 -30.20 -12.17 -13.60
C LYS A 381 -31.20 -12.97 -12.73
N LYS A 382 -32.35 -12.38 -12.43
CA LYS A 382 -33.44 -12.99 -11.64
C LYS A 382 -34.69 -13.12 -12.50
N ILE A 383 -35.32 -14.30 -12.48
CA ILE A 383 -36.60 -14.54 -13.16
C ILE A 383 -37.73 -13.88 -12.35
N GLY A 384 -38.59 -13.11 -13.02
CA GLY A 384 -39.67 -12.33 -12.40
C GLY A 384 -39.13 -11.16 -11.60
N GLY A 385 -38.95 -10.01 -12.26
CA GLY A 385 -38.37 -8.80 -11.67
C GLY A 385 -39.06 -8.38 -10.37
N LEU A 386 -38.50 -7.42 -9.64
CA LEU A 386 -39.13 -6.85 -8.44
C LEU A 386 -40.56 -6.35 -8.70
N GLU A 387 -40.89 -6.05 -9.95
CA GLU A 387 -42.21 -5.63 -10.45
C GLU A 387 -43.28 -6.73 -10.36
N ASP A 388 -42.95 -8.01 -10.54
CA ASP A 388 -43.93 -9.12 -10.51
C ASP A 388 -44.34 -9.53 -9.09
N GLY A 389 -43.59 -9.07 -8.07
CA GLY A 389 -43.81 -9.43 -6.66
C GLY A 389 -44.46 -8.34 -5.81
N MET A 390 -44.56 -7.10 -6.32
CA MET A 390 -45.08 -5.95 -5.59
C MET A 390 -46.26 -5.32 -6.32
N ASN A 391 -47.45 -5.88 -6.11
CA ASN A 391 -48.69 -5.17 -6.40
C ASN A 391 -48.80 -3.94 -5.46
N GLY A 392 -48.35 -2.79 -5.95
CA GLY A 392 -48.77 -1.47 -5.47
C GLY A 392 -47.73 -0.66 -4.69
N VAL A 393 -47.33 0.44 -5.34
CA VAL A 393 -46.73 1.68 -4.80
C VAL A 393 -45.27 1.56 -4.31
N VAL A 394 -44.34 1.79 -5.22
CA VAL A 394 -43.03 2.36 -4.90
C VAL A 394 -42.84 3.58 -5.80
N ASP A 395 -42.58 4.72 -5.19
CA ASP A 395 -42.48 6.03 -5.83
C ASP A 395 -41.30 6.06 -6.83
N ASP A 396 -41.52 6.66 -7.99
CA ASP A 396 -40.73 6.58 -9.23
C ASP A 396 -39.35 7.31 -9.15
N ALA A 397 -38.93 7.73 -7.95
CA ALA A 397 -37.77 8.60 -7.74
C ALA A 397 -36.46 7.88 -7.39
N LEU A 398 -36.47 6.55 -7.13
CA LEU A 398 -35.26 5.78 -6.75
C LEU A 398 -34.65 4.92 -7.87
N MET A 399 -35.30 4.80 -9.03
CA MET A 399 -34.76 4.06 -10.17
C MET A 399 -33.97 5.01 -11.07
N GLY A 400 -32.71 5.27 -10.71
CA GLY A 400 -31.74 5.80 -11.65
C GLY A 400 -31.59 4.80 -12.81
N VAL A 401 -32.03 5.19 -14.00
CA VAL A 401 -31.84 4.45 -15.25
C VAL A 401 -30.36 4.12 -15.43
N VAL A 402 -30.01 2.84 -15.26
CA VAL A 402 -28.73 2.30 -15.75
C VAL A 402 -28.99 1.94 -17.21
N SER A 403 -28.55 2.80 -18.13
CA SER A 403 -28.49 2.43 -19.54
C SER A 403 -27.28 1.51 -19.74
N ASP A 404 -27.54 0.28 -20.16
CA ASP A 404 -26.52 -0.64 -20.67
C ASP A 404 -25.96 -0.08 -21.99
N GLU A 405 -24.99 0.83 -21.90
CA GLU A 405 -24.12 1.16 -23.02
C GLU A 405 -22.75 0.50 -22.80
N GLU A 406 -22.69 -0.80 -23.10
CA GLU A 406 -21.43 -1.50 -23.39
C GLU A 406 -20.98 -1.08 -24.80
N GLU A 407 -20.28 0.04 -24.93
CA GLU A 407 -19.45 0.29 -26.12
C GLU A 407 -18.03 -0.24 -25.90
N THR A 408 -17.70 -1.22 -26.74
CA THR A 408 -16.42 -1.87 -26.98
C THR A 408 -15.21 -0.98 -26.70
N ALA A 409 -14.41 -1.34 -25.70
CA ALA A 409 -13.03 -0.87 -25.58
C ALA A 409 -12.18 -1.52 -26.69
N GLU A 410 -12.23 -0.94 -27.89
CA GLU A 410 -11.21 -1.20 -28.90
C GLU A 410 -9.88 -0.55 -28.52
N ILE A 411 -8.83 -1.28 -28.87
CA ILE A 411 -7.42 -1.04 -28.60
C ILE A 411 -6.95 0.16 -29.43
N ASP A 412 -6.42 1.19 -28.77
CA ASP A 412 -5.31 1.96 -29.35
C ASP A 412 -4.33 2.36 -28.23
N ASP A 413 -3.08 1.92 -28.40
CA ASP A 413 -1.95 2.37 -27.60
C ASP A 413 -1.69 3.85 -27.93
N ASP A 414 -1.34 4.62 -26.89
CA ASP A 414 -0.99 6.05 -26.89
C ASP A 414 -2.12 7.12 -26.86
N HIS A 415 -2.09 7.84 -25.73
CA HIS A 415 -2.48 9.25 -25.55
C HIS A 415 -3.98 9.62 -25.60
N HIS A 416 -4.47 9.99 -24.39
CA HIS A 416 -5.71 10.72 -24.06
C HIS A 416 -6.98 9.90 -23.75
N ARG A 417 -7.08 9.42 -22.51
CA ARG A 417 -8.36 9.35 -21.77
C ARG A 417 -8.11 9.74 -20.32
N ASN A 418 -8.36 11.00 -20.00
CA ASN A 418 -8.25 11.57 -18.64
C ASN A 418 -9.62 11.68 -17.94
N ASP A 419 -10.66 11.04 -18.49
CA ASP A 419 -12.03 11.19 -18.01
C ASP A 419 -12.48 9.89 -17.34
N MET A 420 -12.25 9.76 -16.03
CA MET A 420 -12.91 8.71 -15.25
C MET A 420 -13.26 9.14 -13.83
N PHE A 421 -13.75 10.36 -13.61
CA PHE A 421 -14.52 10.68 -12.39
C PHE A 421 -15.46 11.88 -12.60
N PRO A 422 -16.62 11.67 -13.26
CA PRO A 422 -17.82 12.31 -12.78
C PRO A 422 -19.00 11.33 -12.79
N SER A 423 -19.63 11.16 -11.63
CA SER A 423 -20.84 10.33 -11.39
C SER A 423 -20.65 8.82 -11.46
N LEU A 424 -20.48 8.13 -10.32
CA LEU A 424 -20.76 6.69 -10.28
C LEU A 424 -21.67 6.32 -9.09
N PRO A 425 -22.91 5.89 -9.37
CA PRO A 425 -23.66 5.03 -8.45
C PRO A 425 -23.06 3.61 -8.56
N PHE A 426 -22.79 2.96 -7.41
CA PHE A 426 -22.36 1.54 -7.32
C PHE A 426 -20.95 1.20 -7.90
N PRO A 427 -20.35 0.02 -7.61
CA PRO A 427 -18.90 -0.14 -7.57
C PRO A 427 -18.16 0.01 -8.91
N VAL A 428 -17.01 0.69 -8.88
CA VAL A 428 -16.05 0.76 -9.99
C VAL A 428 -15.19 -0.51 -9.96
N ALA A 429 -15.41 -1.42 -10.90
CA ALA A 429 -14.65 -2.66 -11.00
C ALA A 429 -13.33 -2.42 -11.77
N LEU A 430 -12.20 -2.85 -11.21
CA LEU A 430 -10.87 -2.68 -11.81
C LEU A 430 -10.20 -4.03 -12.10
N ASN A 431 -9.28 -4.07 -13.05
CA ASN A 431 -8.44 -5.24 -13.31
C ASN A 431 -7.31 -5.29 -12.27
N PHE A 432 -7.48 -6.06 -11.18
CA PHE A 432 -6.56 -6.11 -10.04
C PHE A 432 -5.14 -6.64 -10.37
N GLN A 433 -4.98 -7.28 -11.52
CA GLN A 433 -3.71 -7.76 -12.05
C GLN A 433 -2.91 -6.68 -12.79
N THR A 434 -3.55 -5.58 -13.17
CA THR A 434 -2.93 -4.49 -13.91
C THR A 434 -2.43 -3.43 -12.94
N ALA A 435 -1.11 -3.39 -12.78
CA ALA A 435 -0.44 -2.36 -12.01
C ALA A 435 -0.45 -1.02 -12.76
N GLY A 436 -0.84 0.07 -12.10
CA GLY A 436 -1.05 1.37 -12.75
C GLY A 436 -1.69 2.40 -11.82
N VAL A 437 -1.95 3.58 -12.36
CA VAL A 437 -2.48 4.74 -11.61
C VAL A 437 -3.83 4.41 -10.98
N GLU A 438 -4.69 3.70 -11.70
CA GLU A 438 -6.03 3.30 -11.27
C GLU A 438 -5.96 2.36 -10.07
N MET A 439 -5.01 1.42 -10.09
CA MET A 439 -4.79 0.48 -9.01
C MET A 439 -4.16 1.17 -7.79
N ASP A 440 -3.24 2.11 -8.02
CA ASP A 440 -2.65 2.95 -6.96
C ASP A 440 -3.75 3.75 -6.23
N GLN A 441 -4.68 4.35 -6.99
CA GLN A 441 -5.82 5.10 -6.45
C GLN A 441 -6.76 4.20 -5.65
N ASN A 442 -7.12 3.03 -6.17
CA ASN A 442 -7.97 2.09 -5.44
C ASN A 442 -7.31 1.63 -4.14
N ASP A 443 -6.05 1.21 -4.18
CA ASP A 443 -5.33 0.77 -2.98
C ASP A 443 -5.18 1.91 -1.97
N GLY A 444 -4.90 3.12 -2.45
CA GLY A 444 -4.88 4.33 -1.63
C GLY A 444 -6.22 4.59 -0.94
N LEU A 445 -7.33 4.60 -1.69
CA LEU A 445 -8.67 4.84 -1.16
C LEU A 445 -9.09 3.79 -0.13
N PHE A 446 -8.85 2.51 -0.41
CA PHE A 446 -9.26 1.39 0.45
C PHE A 446 -8.22 1.00 1.51
N SER A 447 -7.11 1.72 1.61
CA SER A 447 -6.14 1.56 2.72
C SER A 447 -6.68 2.00 4.08
N GLN A 448 -7.67 2.89 4.09
CA GLN A 448 -8.32 3.41 5.29
C GLN A 448 -9.43 2.48 5.81
N ASN A 449 -10.02 2.86 6.94
CA ASN A 449 -11.20 2.23 7.53
C ASN A 449 -11.03 0.71 7.77
N GLY A 450 -9.89 0.33 8.36
CA GLY A 450 -9.57 -1.07 8.65
C GLY A 450 -9.21 -1.90 7.42
N HIS A 451 -8.95 -1.26 6.26
CA HIS A 451 -8.75 -1.94 4.98
C HIS A 451 -9.88 -2.95 4.69
N CYS A 452 -11.10 -2.55 5.05
CA CYS A 452 -12.23 -3.45 5.11
C CYS A 452 -12.94 -3.63 3.77
N GLY A 453 -12.54 -2.83 2.77
CA GLY A 453 -13.07 -2.83 1.39
C GLY A 453 -14.36 -2.02 1.21
N TYR A 454 -14.78 -1.27 2.23
CA TYR A 454 -15.95 -0.40 2.24
C TYR A 454 -15.58 0.98 2.78
N ILE A 455 -15.89 2.04 2.01
CA ILE A 455 -15.70 3.44 2.41
C ILE A 455 -17.04 4.16 2.31
N LEU A 456 -17.53 4.74 3.40
CA LEU A 456 -18.77 5.50 3.43
C LEU A 456 -18.66 6.74 2.55
N LYS A 457 -19.64 6.95 1.68
CA LYS A 457 -19.71 8.12 0.81
C LYS A 457 -19.96 9.40 1.63
N PRO A 458 -19.48 10.56 1.15
CA PRO A 458 -19.80 11.85 1.77
C PRO A 458 -21.31 12.08 1.90
N ALA A 459 -21.72 12.89 2.88
CA ALA A 459 -23.13 13.13 3.18
C ALA A 459 -23.94 13.62 1.96
N PHE A 460 -23.34 14.51 1.17
CA PHE A 460 -23.93 15.07 -0.05
C PHE A 460 -24.12 14.06 -1.19
N MET A 461 -23.55 12.85 -1.09
CA MET A 461 -23.80 11.74 -2.02
C MET A 461 -24.78 10.70 -1.47
N ARG A 462 -25.31 10.92 -0.26
CA ARG A 462 -26.24 10.01 0.44
C ARG A 462 -27.61 10.64 0.69
N ASN A 463 -27.65 11.96 0.88
CA ASN A 463 -28.88 12.70 1.14
C ASN A 463 -29.61 12.99 -0.18
N ILE A 464 -30.86 12.53 -0.29
CA ILE A 464 -31.67 12.73 -1.52
C ILE A 464 -32.03 14.20 -1.78
N ASP A 465 -32.05 15.01 -0.72
CA ASP A 465 -32.39 16.43 -0.78
C ASP A 465 -31.18 17.31 -1.21
N GLU A 466 -29.96 16.77 -1.16
CA GLU A 466 -28.75 17.48 -1.55
C GLU A 466 -28.42 17.21 -3.02
N ARG A 467 -28.28 18.26 -3.83
CA ARG A 467 -27.85 18.14 -5.22
C ARG A 467 -26.36 18.45 -5.33
N PHE A 468 -25.57 17.41 -5.56
CA PHE A 468 -24.15 17.53 -5.87
C PHE A 468 -23.90 17.30 -7.36
N ASP A 469 -23.24 18.26 -8.01
CA ASP A 469 -22.77 18.17 -9.39
C ASP A 469 -21.23 18.11 -9.38
N PRO A 470 -20.60 16.99 -9.77
CA PRO A 470 -19.15 16.88 -9.78
C PRO A 470 -18.48 17.83 -10.79
N GLU A 471 -19.15 18.22 -11.87
CA GLU A 471 -18.62 19.17 -12.86
C GLU A 471 -18.66 20.60 -12.32
N ASN A 472 -19.61 20.89 -11.43
CA ASN A 472 -19.78 22.20 -10.82
C ASN A 472 -19.99 22.09 -9.29
N PRO A 473 -18.95 21.74 -8.52
CA PRO A 473 -19.04 21.51 -7.08
C PRO A 473 -19.19 22.81 -6.26
N GLN A 474 -19.26 23.98 -6.91
CA GLN A 474 -19.32 25.30 -6.27
C GLN A 474 -20.75 25.66 -5.83
N ASN A 475 -21.35 24.82 -4.98
CA ASN A 475 -22.72 24.98 -4.46
C ASN A 475 -22.73 25.29 -2.95
N ASP A 476 -23.91 25.20 -2.32
CA ASP A 476 -24.09 25.45 -0.89
C ASP A 476 -23.21 24.51 -0.05
N GLY A 477 -22.30 25.08 0.73
CA GLY A 477 -21.35 24.32 1.55
C GLY A 477 -19.96 24.14 0.94
N TYR A 478 -19.73 24.65 -0.29
CA TYR A 478 -18.44 24.67 -0.95
C TYR A 478 -17.36 25.37 -0.10
N LYS A 479 -16.32 24.62 0.27
CA LYS A 479 -15.23 25.04 1.17
C LYS A 479 -13.88 24.56 0.65
N PRO A 480 -13.35 25.20 -0.40
CA PRO A 480 -12.09 24.77 -0.98
C PRO A 480 -10.93 24.98 0.00
N LEU A 481 -9.93 24.11 -0.09
CA LEU A 481 -8.73 24.14 0.73
C LEU A 481 -7.50 24.34 -0.13
N SER A 482 -6.51 25.08 0.38
CA SER A 482 -5.19 25.16 -0.21
C SER A 482 -4.30 24.08 0.41
N LEU A 483 -3.73 23.23 -0.45
CA LEU A 483 -2.73 22.22 -0.10
C LEU A 483 -1.35 22.68 -0.56
N SER A 484 -0.45 22.89 0.38
CA SER A 484 0.97 23.20 0.11
C SER A 484 1.83 22.05 0.57
N ILE A 485 2.64 21.49 -0.33
CA ILE A 485 3.55 20.38 -0.05
C ILE A 485 4.96 20.85 -0.38
N GLN A 486 5.79 21.02 0.64
CA GLN A 486 7.23 21.16 0.44
C GLN A 486 7.87 19.78 0.37
N VAL A 487 8.39 19.41 -0.79
CA VAL A 487 9.16 18.17 -0.96
C VAL A 487 10.59 18.46 -0.52
N ILE A 488 10.99 17.94 0.64
CA ILE A 488 12.27 18.30 1.27
C ILE A 488 13.38 17.38 0.76
N SER A 489 13.20 16.07 0.91
CA SER A 489 14.23 15.09 0.58
C SER A 489 13.67 13.70 0.33
N GLY A 490 14.49 12.84 -0.25
CA GLY A 490 14.23 11.42 -0.43
C GLY A 490 15.31 10.61 0.28
N GLN A 491 15.01 9.35 0.58
CA GLN A 491 15.93 8.42 1.19
C GLN A 491 15.91 7.10 0.43
N GLN A 492 17.09 6.60 0.08
CA GLN A 492 17.36 5.28 -0.48
C GLN A 492 16.36 4.87 -1.58
N LEU A 493 16.20 5.73 -2.57
CA LEU A 493 15.40 5.46 -3.76
C LEU A 493 16.03 4.30 -4.56
N PRO A 494 15.23 3.30 -4.97
CA PRO A 494 15.75 2.14 -5.68
C PRO A 494 16.31 2.50 -7.05
N LYS A 495 17.27 1.71 -7.51
CA LYS A 495 17.74 1.76 -8.90
C LYS A 495 16.67 1.16 -9.81
N VAL A 496 16.35 1.87 -10.89
CA VAL A 496 15.43 1.40 -11.93
C VAL A 496 16.17 0.75 -13.11
N ASN A 497 17.38 1.22 -13.43
CA ASN A 497 18.16 0.70 -14.54
C ASN A 497 19.11 -0.44 -14.11
N ILE A 498 19.16 -1.51 -14.91
CA ILE A 498 20.01 -2.70 -14.70
C ILE A 498 21.47 -2.43 -15.12
N LYS A 499 21.74 -1.36 -15.87
CA LYS A 499 23.10 -1.00 -16.29
C LYS A 499 24.00 -0.75 -15.09
N GLU A 500 25.10 -1.49 -15.04
CA GLU A 500 26.08 -1.43 -13.96
C GLU A 500 26.67 -0.02 -13.84
N GLY A 501 26.57 0.59 -12.65
CA GLY A 501 27.04 1.94 -12.38
C GLY A 501 26.07 3.08 -12.69
N SER A 502 24.87 2.81 -13.23
CA SER A 502 23.82 3.83 -13.36
C SER A 502 23.33 4.31 -11.99
N ILE A 503 23.06 5.61 -11.91
CA ILE A 503 22.52 6.29 -10.73
C ILE A 503 21.34 7.10 -11.23
N ILE A 504 20.26 7.08 -10.46
CA ILE A 504 19.02 7.74 -10.87
C ILE A 504 19.14 9.26 -10.71
N ASP A 505 18.38 9.98 -11.52
CA ASP A 505 18.19 11.43 -11.49
C ASP A 505 16.79 11.75 -10.95
N PRO A 506 16.54 11.67 -9.62
CA PRO A 506 15.17 11.58 -9.15
C PRO A 506 14.45 12.93 -9.17
N LEU A 507 13.19 12.90 -9.60
CA LEU A 507 12.21 13.97 -9.40
C LEU A 507 11.00 13.42 -8.65
N VAL A 508 10.26 14.31 -7.98
CA VAL A 508 9.01 13.98 -7.30
C VAL A 508 7.86 14.72 -7.99
N ARG A 509 6.85 13.97 -8.38
CA ARG A 509 5.62 14.47 -8.98
C ARG A 509 4.47 14.22 -8.02
N VAL A 510 3.68 15.26 -7.76
CA VAL A 510 2.47 15.19 -6.95
C VAL A 510 1.27 15.41 -7.85
N GLU A 511 0.34 14.47 -7.81
CA GLU A 511 -0.90 14.48 -8.57
C GLU A 511 -2.09 14.54 -7.61
N ILE A 512 -3.10 15.32 -7.97
CA ILE A 512 -4.40 15.37 -7.31
C ILE A 512 -5.42 14.73 -8.25
N HIS A 513 -6.14 13.74 -7.73
CA HIS A 513 -7.20 13.02 -8.44
C HIS A 513 -8.51 13.22 -7.69
N GLY A 514 -9.59 13.57 -8.37
CA GLY A 514 -10.88 13.83 -7.75
C GLY A 514 -11.90 14.26 -8.79
N VAL A 515 -12.79 15.20 -8.42
CA VAL A 515 -13.66 15.88 -9.38
C VAL A 515 -12.83 16.60 -10.45
N PRO A 516 -13.39 16.92 -11.64
CA PRO A 516 -12.64 17.57 -12.72
C PRO A 516 -11.87 18.84 -12.31
N LEU A 517 -12.44 19.68 -11.43
CA LEU A 517 -11.75 20.87 -10.92
C LEU A 517 -10.54 20.57 -10.03
N ASP A 518 -10.48 19.40 -9.41
CA ASP A 518 -9.36 18.97 -8.56
C ASP A 518 -8.21 18.34 -9.34
N GLN A 519 -8.44 17.94 -10.60
CA GLN A 519 -7.43 17.25 -11.41
C GLN A 519 -6.22 18.15 -11.70
N ALA A 520 -5.11 17.89 -11.02
CA ALA A 520 -3.91 18.72 -11.11
C ALA A 520 -2.63 17.90 -10.91
N LYS A 521 -1.52 18.36 -11.49
CA LYS A 521 -0.19 17.78 -11.24
C LYS A 521 0.88 18.86 -11.21
N GLN A 522 1.85 18.73 -10.31
CA GLN A 522 3.07 19.53 -10.28
C GLN A 522 4.26 18.64 -9.93
N GLU A 523 5.46 19.08 -10.28
CA GLU A 523 6.69 18.32 -10.08
C GLU A 523 7.81 19.20 -9.55
N THR A 524 8.74 18.59 -8.83
CA THR A 524 9.99 19.22 -8.42
C THR A 524 10.96 19.27 -9.58
N ARG A 525 12.03 20.07 -9.46
CA ARG A 525 13.24 19.81 -10.25
C ARG A 525 13.76 18.38 -10.03
N TYR A 526 14.49 17.83 -10.99
CA TYR A 526 15.25 16.59 -10.78
C TYR A 526 16.57 16.88 -10.06
N ILE A 527 17.11 15.89 -9.36
CA ILE A 527 18.46 15.93 -8.76
C ILE A 527 19.37 15.04 -9.59
N ASP A 528 20.52 15.55 -10.02
CA ASP A 528 21.46 14.78 -10.83
C ASP A 528 22.21 13.74 -9.98
N ASN A 529 22.17 12.48 -10.42
CA ASN A 529 22.93 11.34 -9.92
C ASN A 529 22.90 11.14 -8.39
N ASN A 530 21.73 11.26 -7.77
CA ASN A 530 21.59 11.00 -6.34
C ASN A 530 20.24 10.36 -5.99
N GLY A 531 20.19 9.03 -5.96
CA GLY A 531 19.05 8.28 -5.44
C GLY A 531 19.14 7.95 -3.94
N PHE A 532 20.26 8.20 -3.26
CA PHE A 532 20.42 7.78 -1.87
C PHE A 532 19.84 8.75 -0.86
N ASN A 533 20.07 10.05 -1.06
CA ASN A 533 19.56 11.10 -0.19
C ASN A 533 19.34 12.44 -0.94
N PRO A 534 18.60 12.44 -2.07
CA PRO A 534 18.32 13.67 -2.80
C PRO A 534 17.58 14.68 -1.92
N ALA A 535 17.83 15.97 -2.14
CA ALA A 535 17.16 17.04 -1.41
C ALA A 535 16.70 18.15 -2.37
N TRP A 536 15.40 18.40 -2.38
CA TRP A 536 14.72 19.29 -3.34
C TRP A 536 14.43 20.66 -2.73
N TYR A 537 13.68 20.71 -1.62
CA TYR A 537 13.12 21.93 -1.00
C TYR A 537 12.10 22.70 -1.85
N ASP A 538 11.71 22.14 -2.99
CA ASP A 538 10.67 22.65 -3.87
C ASP A 538 9.29 22.61 -3.16
N THR A 539 8.46 23.65 -3.37
CA THR A 539 7.11 23.73 -2.79
C THR A 539 6.07 23.70 -3.90
N LEU A 540 5.17 22.73 -3.82
CA LEU A 540 4.08 22.51 -4.76
C LEU A 540 2.75 22.95 -4.11
N GLN A 541 1.88 23.63 -4.86
CA GLN A 541 0.65 24.21 -4.32
C GLN A 541 -0.57 23.84 -5.15
N PHE A 542 -1.61 23.35 -4.49
CA PHE A 542 -2.84 22.89 -5.12
C PHE A 542 -4.07 23.51 -4.43
N THR A 543 -5.12 23.74 -5.22
CA THR A 543 -6.46 24.06 -4.69
C THR A 543 -7.28 22.78 -4.72
N ILE A 544 -7.90 22.43 -3.59
CA ILE A 544 -8.73 21.26 -3.40
C ILE A 544 -10.17 21.72 -3.21
N HIS A 545 -10.97 21.57 -4.24
CA HIS A 545 -12.37 21.93 -4.36
C HIS A 545 -13.30 20.99 -3.60
N VAL A 546 -13.09 19.67 -3.67
CA VAL A 546 -13.90 18.67 -2.95
C VAL A 546 -13.01 17.72 -2.14
N PRO A 547 -12.51 18.16 -0.97
CA PRO A 547 -11.60 17.38 -0.12
C PRO A 547 -12.03 15.94 0.15
N GLU A 548 -13.32 15.70 0.30
CA GLU A 548 -13.90 14.39 0.62
C GLU A 548 -13.81 13.37 -0.53
N LEU A 549 -13.59 13.83 -1.76
CA LEU A 549 -13.44 13.00 -2.95
C LEU A 549 -12.03 13.02 -3.56
N ALA A 550 -11.13 13.86 -3.02
CA ALA A 550 -9.78 14.00 -3.54
C ALA A 550 -8.82 12.91 -3.00
N LEU A 551 -7.97 12.39 -3.87
CA LEU A 551 -6.81 11.57 -3.59
C LEU A 551 -5.54 12.35 -3.97
N VAL A 552 -4.48 12.17 -3.18
CA VAL A 552 -3.16 12.73 -3.45
C VAL A 552 -2.20 11.59 -3.74
N ARG A 553 -1.53 11.64 -4.88
CA ARG A 553 -0.58 10.62 -5.34
C ARG A 553 0.81 11.24 -5.51
N PHE A 554 1.77 10.68 -4.79
CA PHE A 554 3.20 11.01 -4.86
C PHE A 554 3.88 9.98 -5.76
N VAL A 555 4.64 10.44 -6.74
CA VAL A 555 5.38 9.59 -7.66
C VAL A 555 6.83 10.05 -7.68
N VAL A 556 7.74 9.10 -7.53
CA VAL A 556 9.17 9.31 -7.76
C VAL A 556 9.52 8.70 -9.10
N GLU A 557 10.20 9.46 -9.94
CA GLU A 557 10.62 9.05 -11.27
C GLU A 557 12.11 9.34 -11.46
N ASP A 558 12.78 8.52 -12.28
CA ASP A 558 14.14 8.74 -12.75
C ASP A 558 14.08 9.53 -14.06
N TYR A 559 14.57 10.75 -14.04
CA TYR A 559 14.48 11.69 -15.15
C TYR A 559 15.35 11.24 -16.34
N ASP A 560 14.76 11.12 -17.53
CA ASP A 560 15.50 10.87 -18.77
C ASP A 560 15.29 12.02 -19.76
N LYS A 561 16.39 12.55 -20.30
CA LYS A 561 16.34 13.64 -21.31
C LYS A 561 15.81 13.20 -22.67
N THR A 562 15.89 11.90 -22.97
CA THR A 562 15.70 11.34 -24.31
C THR A 562 14.57 10.33 -24.39
N SER A 563 14.06 9.88 -23.25
CA SER A 563 12.97 8.90 -23.17
C SER A 563 11.98 9.30 -22.07
N LYS A 564 10.94 8.48 -21.88
CA LYS A 564 10.01 8.69 -20.77
C LYS A 564 10.70 8.35 -19.46
N ASN A 565 10.44 9.14 -18.41
CA ASN A 565 10.99 8.87 -17.09
C ASN A 565 10.63 7.45 -16.60
N ASP A 566 11.59 6.80 -15.96
CA ASP A 566 11.39 5.48 -15.37
C ASP A 566 10.72 5.60 -13.99
N PHE A 567 9.73 4.76 -13.73
CA PHE A 567 9.03 4.73 -12.44
C PHE A 567 9.92 4.19 -11.33
N VAL A 568 10.12 4.94 -10.25
CA VAL A 568 10.93 4.54 -9.09
C VAL A 568 10.04 4.04 -7.94
N GLY A 569 8.96 4.76 -7.63
CA GLY A 569 8.03 4.40 -6.56
C GLY A 569 6.86 5.36 -6.45
N GLN A 570 5.79 4.96 -5.77
CA GLN A 570 4.62 5.82 -5.53
C GLN A 570 4.04 5.65 -4.14
N PHE A 571 3.26 6.64 -3.70
CA PHE A 571 2.35 6.48 -2.57
C PHE A 571 1.08 7.30 -2.81
N THR A 572 -0.09 6.70 -2.57
CA THR A 572 -1.39 7.34 -2.80
C THR A 572 -2.26 7.25 -1.55
N LEU A 573 -2.93 8.34 -1.19
CA LEU A 573 -3.86 8.38 -0.06
C LEU A 573 -5.01 9.38 -0.28
N PRO A 574 -6.15 9.21 0.39
CA PRO A 574 -7.20 10.22 0.44
C PRO A 574 -6.71 11.51 1.06
N PHE A 575 -7.14 12.65 0.52
CA PHE A 575 -6.81 13.96 1.08
C PHE A 575 -7.21 14.07 2.56
N THR A 576 -8.38 13.53 2.92
CA THR A 576 -8.91 13.50 4.30
C THR A 576 -8.08 12.65 5.26
N CYS A 577 -7.18 11.80 4.75
CA CYS A 577 -6.26 10.98 5.56
C CYS A 577 -4.89 11.64 5.77
N ILE A 578 -4.62 12.81 5.16
CA ILE A 578 -3.34 13.51 5.26
C ILE A 578 -3.19 14.16 6.63
N GLN A 579 -2.04 13.98 7.26
CA GLN A 579 -1.62 14.76 8.41
C GLN A 579 -0.75 15.97 7.99
N PRO A 580 -0.99 17.17 8.56
CA PRO A 580 -0.13 18.33 8.32
C PRO A 580 1.24 18.21 9.02
N GLY A 581 2.17 19.08 8.67
CA GLY A 581 3.51 19.17 9.24
C GLY A 581 4.57 18.34 8.54
N TYR A 582 5.69 18.11 9.22
CA TYR A 582 6.79 17.29 8.71
C TYR A 582 6.44 15.80 8.77
N ARG A 583 6.39 15.14 7.62
CA ARG A 583 5.93 13.76 7.46
C ARG A 583 6.86 12.92 6.60
N HIS A 584 6.94 11.64 6.93
CA HIS A 584 7.54 10.64 6.07
C HIS A 584 6.48 9.96 5.19
N ILE A 585 6.83 9.72 3.93
CA ILE A 585 6.04 8.96 2.97
C ILE A 585 6.85 7.73 2.57
N HIS A 586 6.40 6.53 2.97
CA HIS A 586 7.08 5.29 2.59
C HIS A 586 6.61 4.83 1.22
N LEU A 587 7.55 4.68 0.28
CA LEU A 587 7.23 4.41 -1.12
C LEU A 587 6.84 2.95 -1.35
N LEU A 588 5.94 2.76 -2.30
CA LEU A 588 5.48 1.49 -2.83
C LEU A 588 5.99 1.30 -4.26
N SER A 589 6.26 0.06 -4.65
CA SER A 589 6.56 -0.31 -6.02
C SER A 589 5.30 -0.31 -6.87
N LYS A 590 5.47 -0.55 -8.17
CA LYS A 590 4.39 -0.51 -9.16
C LYS A 590 3.21 -1.43 -8.79
N ASP A 591 3.47 -2.55 -8.12
CA ASP A 591 2.49 -3.54 -7.67
C ASP A 591 1.91 -3.26 -6.27
N GLY A 592 2.21 -2.10 -5.67
CA GLY A 592 1.76 -1.72 -4.32
C GLY A 592 2.59 -2.33 -3.18
N THR A 593 3.70 -3.00 -3.49
CA THR A 593 4.59 -3.60 -2.49
C THR A 593 5.48 -2.53 -1.84
N GLY A 594 5.61 -2.52 -0.51
CA GLY A 594 6.49 -1.56 0.17
C GLY A 594 7.96 -1.70 -0.21
N ILE A 595 8.66 -0.58 -0.40
CA ILE A 595 10.08 -0.53 -0.76
C ILE A 595 10.92 -0.02 0.43
N PRO A 596 11.07 -0.75 1.54
CA PRO A 596 11.88 -0.26 2.66
C PRO A 596 13.38 -0.21 2.28
N PRO A 597 14.14 0.80 2.76
CA PRO A 597 13.72 1.93 3.58
C PRO A 597 13.38 3.19 2.75
N SER A 598 13.00 3.03 1.48
CA SER A 598 12.73 4.11 0.55
C SER A 598 11.59 5.02 1.02
N SER A 599 11.87 6.31 1.16
CA SER A 599 10.87 7.28 1.60
C SER A 599 11.13 8.70 1.11
N LEU A 600 10.08 9.52 1.15
CA LEU A 600 10.16 10.98 1.03
C LEU A 600 9.96 11.62 2.39
N PHE A 601 10.63 12.75 2.63
CA PHE A 601 10.37 13.65 3.75
C PHE A 601 9.76 14.94 3.20
N VAL A 602 8.59 15.32 3.72
CA VAL A 602 7.81 16.46 3.23
C VAL A 602 7.34 17.32 4.39
N ASN A 603 7.05 18.60 4.15
CA ASN A 603 6.24 19.44 5.04
C ASN A 603 4.90 19.74 4.35
N VAL A 604 3.80 19.43 5.03
CA VAL A 604 2.45 19.59 4.49
C VAL A 604 1.70 20.69 5.24
N ARG A 605 1.14 21.66 4.51
CA ARG A 605 0.25 22.68 5.07
C ARG A 605 -1.09 22.67 4.36
N ILE A 606 -2.16 22.63 5.14
CA ILE A 606 -3.54 22.68 4.66
C ILE A 606 -4.19 23.90 5.28
N THR A 607 -4.72 24.80 4.45
CA THR A 607 -5.36 26.02 4.92
C THR A 607 -6.69 26.24 4.19
N LYS A 608 -7.63 26.93 4.82
CA LYS A 608 -8.87 27.33 4.15
C LYS A 608 -8.55 28.40 3.12
N LEU A 609 -9.08 28.25 1.91
CA LEU A 609 -9.06 29.34 0.93
C LEU A 609 -10.15 30.35 1.34
N THR A 610 -9.70 31.54 1.73
CA THR A 610 -10.56 32.68 2.10
C THR A 610 -11.05 33.45 0.88
#